data_AF-A0A524NEA0-F1
#
_entry.id   AF-A0A524NEA0-F1
#
_cell.length_a   1.000
_cell.length_b   1.000
_cell.length_c   1.000
_cell.angle_alpha   90.00
_cell.angle_beta   90.00
_cell.angle_gamma   90.00
#
_symmetry.space_group_name_H-M   'P 1'
#
loop_
_entity.id
_entity.type
_entity.pdbx_description
1 polymer ?
#
loop_
_entity_poly.entity_id
_entity_poly.type
_entity_poly.pdbx_seq_one_letter_code
_entity_poly.pdbx_strand_id
1 'polypeptide(L)'
;MALEVVLGIDIGGTFTKIGLVDRSGSIHFEDEISTRGYKTIEKFIVALHAHVMKSLETLESTFLLLGIGVGAPNGNYYEGTIENAPNL
;
A
#
# COMPACT_ATOMS: atom_id res chain seq x y z
N MET A 1 10.86 14.28 -17.91
CA MET A 1 11.42 13.66 -16.69
C MET A 1 10.27 12.97 -15.99
N ALA A 2 10.47 11.75 -15.49
CA ALA A 2 9.44 11.05 -14.73
C ALA A 2 9.16 11.79 -13.42
N LEU A 3 7.90 11.85 -13.01
CA LEU A 3 7.50 12.47 -11.74
C LEU A 3 7.86 11.55 -10.58
N GLU A 4 8.60 12.08 -9.61
CA GLU A 4 8.96 11.36 -8.39
C GLU A 4 7.73 11.15 -7.49
N VAL A 5 7.46 9.89 -7.15
CA VAL A 5 6.31 9.50 -6.32
C VAL A 5 6.71 8.46 -5.28
N VAL A 6 5.90 8.34 -4.24
CA VAL A 6 5.93 7.24 -3.27
C VAL A 6 4.61 6.46 -3.33
N LEU A 7 4.66 5.18 -3.00
CA LEU A 7 3.46 4.38 -2.79
C LEU A 7 3.08 4.41 -1.31
N GLY A 8 1.93 4.99 -0.99
CA GLY A 8 1.30 4.83 0.31
C GLY A 8 0.44 3.58 0.34
N ILE A 9 0.55 2.78 1.40
CA ILE A 9 -0.33 1.65 1.70
C ILE A 9 -0.91 1.90 3.08
N ASP A 10 -2.23 2.02 3.19
CA ASP A 10 -2.94 2.19 4.46
C ASP A 10 -3.79 0.94 4.73
N ILE A 11 -3.28 0.08 5.63
CA ILE A 11 -3.90 -1.19 5.97
C ILE A 11 -4.95 -0.96 7.07
N GLY A 12 -6.22 -0.86 6.70
CA GLY A 12 -7.33 -0.85 7.63
C GLY A 12 -7.86 -2.25 7.95
N GLY A 13 -8.76 -2.35 8.93
CA GLY A 13 -9.36 -3.63 9.31
C GLY A 13 -10.45 -4.16 8.36
N THR A 14 -10.89 -3.34 7.39
CA THR A 14 -11.89 -3.73 6.38
C THR A 14 -11.33 -3.66 4.98
N PHE A 15 -10.64 -2.57 4.66
CA PHE A 15 -10.01 -2.31 3.38
C PHE A 15 -8.58 -1.84 3.59
N THR A 16 -7.73 -2.14 2.62
CA THR A 16 -6.40 -1.60 2.47
C THR A 16 -6.38 -0.70 1.25
N LYS A 17 -6.04 0.57 1.47
CA LYS A 17 -5.96 1.57 0.42
C LYS A 17 -4.54 1.70 -0.05
N ILE A 18 -4.36 1.95 -1.34
CA ILE A 18 -3.07 2.23 -1.94
C ILE A 18 -3.15 3.54 -2.71
N GLY A 19 -2.03 4.27 -2.78
CA GLY A 19 -1.98 5.46 -3.62
C GLY A 19 -0.57 5.89 -4.00
N LEU A 20 -0.42 6.43 -5.21
CA LEU A 20 0.82 7.08 -5.63
C LEU A 20 0.73 8.57 -5.33
N VAL A 21 1.68 9.06 -4.54
CA VAL A 21 1.69 10.43 -4.04
C VAL A 21 3.01 11.08 -4.39
N ASP A 22 2.98 12.30 -4.94
CA ASP A 22 4.20 13.06 -5.18
C ASP A 22 4.65 13.87 -3.95
N ARG A 23 5.78 14.55 -4.08
CA ARG A 23 6.37 15.34 -2.98
C ARG A 23 5.53 16.55 -2.53
N SER A 24 4.55 16.97 -3.34
CA SER A 24 3.60 18.03 -2.99
C SER A 24 2.37 17.51 -2.26
N GLY A 25 2.23 16.18 -2.14
CA GLY A 25 1.06 15.53 -1.56
C GLY A 25 -0.06 15.28 -2.57
N SER A 26 0.16 15.51 -3.86
CA SER A 26 -0.84 15.20 -4.90
C SER A 26 -0.93 13.70 -5.13
N ILE A 27 -2.15 13.19 -5.11
CA ILE A 27 -2.47 11.79 -5.40
C ILE A 27 -2.66 11.64 -6.92
N HIS A 28 -1.81 10.81 -7.54
CA HIS A 28 -1.84 10.53 -8.97
C HIS A 28 -2.58 9.23 -9.31
N PHE A 29 -2.72 8.38 -8.31
CA PHE A 29 -3.43 7.11 -8.40
C PHE A 29 -3.91 6.73 -7.01
N GLU A 30 -5.10 6.16 -6.91
CA GLU A 30 -5.62 5.51 -5.71
C GLU A 30 -6.44 4.28 -6.07
N ASP A 31 -6.38 3.25 -5.23
CA ASP A 31 -7.19 2.04 -5.33
C ASP A 31 -7.35 1.40 -3.94
N GLU A 32 -8.22 0.40 -3.84
CA GLU A 32 -8.42 -0.33 -2.60
C GLU A 32 -8.69 -1.82 -2.81
N ILE A 33 -8.27 -2.61 -1.84
CA ILE A 33 -8.54 -4.05 -1.75
C ILE A 33 -9.15 -4.39 -0.40
N SER A 34 -10.08 -5.34 -0.35
CA SER A 34 -10.65 -5.82 0.91
C SER A 34 -9.57 -6.48 1.76
N THR A 35 -9.43 -6.11 3.03
CA THR A 35 -8.54 -6.77 4.00
C THR A 35 -9.16 -8.08 4.53
N ARG A 36 -10.49 -8.16 4.57
CA ARG A 36 -11.25 -9.27 5.20
C ARG A 36 -11.48 -10.49 4.31
N GLY A 37 -10.92 -10.52 3.10
CA GLY A 37 -11.17 -11.58 2.11
C GLY A 37 -10.28 -12.82 2.23
N TYR A 38 -9.38 -12.88 3.20
CA TYR A 38 -8.27 -13.83 3.22
C TYR A 38 -8.24 -14.65 4.51
N LYS A 39 -7.97 -15.96 4.37
CA LYS A 39 -7.91 -16.89 5.51
C LYS A 39 -6.68 -16.69 6.40
N THR A 40 -5.62 -16.11 5.87
CA THR A 40 -4.36 -15.88 6.58
C THR A 40 -3.72 -14.58 6.09
N ILE A 41 -2.83 -14.01 6.90
CA ILE A 41 -2.12 -12.76 6.57
C ILE A 41 -1.25 -12.93 5.32
N GLU A 42 -0.61 -14.07 5.12
CA GLU A 42 0.25 -14.34 3.96
C GLU A 42 -0.55 -14.28 2.67
N LYS A 43 -1.78 -14.81 2.69
CA LYS A 43 -2.69 -14.73 1.53
C LYS A 43 -3.11 -13.30 1.24
N PHE A 44 -3.35 -12.51 2.28
CA PHE A 44 -3.63 -11.08 2.12
C PHE A 44 -2.43 -10.35 1.52
N ILE A 45 -1.20 -10.56 2.05
CA ILE A 45 0.01 -9.93 1.53
C ILE A 45 0.29 -10.30 0.07
N VAL A 46 0.12 -11.57 -0.30
CA VAL A 46 0.25 -12.01 -1.70
C VAL A 46 -0.78 -11.31 -2.59
N ALA A 47 -2.03 -11.19 -2.13
CA ALA A 47 -3.07 -10.53 -2.89
C ALA A 47 -2.85 -9.01 -3.01
N LEU A 48 -2.42 -8.36 -1.94
CA LEU A 48 -2.06 -6.94 -1.92
C LEU A 48 -0.91 -6.65 -2.90
N HIS A 49 0.15 -7.47 -2.87
CA HIS A 49 1.25 -7.36 -3.83
C HIS A 49 0.76 -7.49 -5.27
N ALA A 50 -0.03 -8.52 -5.58
CA ALA A 50 -0.56 -8.71 -6.92
C ALA A 50 -1.46 -7.54 -7.37
N HIS A 51 -2.26 -6.99 -6.46
CA HIS A 51 -3.11 -5.85 -6.73
C HIS A 51 -2.28 -4.58 -7.00
N VAL A 52 -1.29 -4.27 -6.16
CA VAL A 52 -0.36 -3.15 -6.38
C VAL A 52 0.35 -3.28 -7.73
N MET A 53 0.93 -4.44 -8.03
CA MET A 53 1.65 -4.62 -9.30
C MET A 53 0.74 -4.40 -10.51
N LYS A 54 -0.47 -4.95 -10.49
CA LYS A 54 -1.47 -4.74 -11.54
C LYS A 54 -1.87 -3.26 -11.68
N SER A 55 -2.01 -2.56 -10.57
CA SER A 55 -2.34 -1.13 -10.57
C SER A 55 -1.19 -0.29 -11.15
N LEU A 56 0.07 -0.66 -10.86
CA LEU A 56 1.27 0.02 -11.35
C LEU A 56 1.60 -0.26 -12.82
N GLU A 57 1.26 -1.44 -13.37
CA GLU A 57 1.42 -1.77 -14.79
C GLU A 57 0.76 -0.72 -15.72
N THR A 58 -0.27 -0.02 -15.24
CA THR A 58 -0.96 1.01 -16.01
C THR A 58 -0.21 2.35 -16.09
N LEU A 59 0.91 2.51 -15.39
CA LEU A 59 1.51 3.81 -15.06
C LEU A 59 2.98 3.98 -15.54
N GLU A 60 3.55 2.97 -16.19
CA GLU A 60 5.00 2.73 -16.29
C GLU A 60 5.87 3.83 -16.94
N SER A 61 5.32 4.80 -17.68
CA SER A 61 6.13 5.80 -18.40
C SER A 61 6.16 7.20 -17.80
N THR A 62 5.35 7.50 -16.78
CA THR A 62 5.19 8.86 -16.24
C THR A 62 5.84 9.04 -14.87
N PHE A 63 6.03 7.96 -14.10
CA PHE A 63 6.37 8.05 -12.68
C PHE A 63 7.67 7.31 -12.33
N LEU A 64 8.39 7.84 -11.35
CA LEU A 64 9.54 7.23 -10.72
C LEU A 64 9.21 6.93 -9.25
N LEU A 65 9.04 5.65 -8.92
CA LEU A 65 8.75 5.22 -7.55
C LEU A 65 10.03 5.30 -6.70
N LEU A 66 10.03 6.19 -5.71
CA LEU A 66 11.18 6.41 -4.81
C LEU A 66 11.12 5.56 -3.53
N GLY A 67 9.95 5.10 -3.13
CA GLY A 67 9.78 4.34 -1.90
C GLY A 67 8.34 3.94 -1.62
N ILE A 68 8.17 3.15 -0.56
CA ILE A 68 6.88 2.64 -0.09
C ILE A 68 6.73 2.99 1.38
N GLY A 69 5.60 3.58 1.77
CA GLY A 69 5.21 3.82 3.14
C GLY A 69 4.00 2.97 3.51
N VAL A 70 4.05 2.28 4.64
CA VAL A 70 2.95 1.44 5.12
C VAL A 70 2.43 1.99 6.45
N GLY A 71 1.15 2.38 6.47
CA GLY A 71 0.37 2.61 7.68
C GLY A 71 -0.40 1.35 8.04
N ALA A 72 -0.33 0.92 9.30
CA ALA A 72 -1.08 -0.22 9.80
C ALA A 72 -1.41 -0.05 11.29
N PRO A 73 -2.54 -0.60 11.77
CA PRO A 73 -2.87 -0.70 13.18
C PRO A 73 -1.73 -1.32 13.97
N ASN A 74 -1.33 -0.68 15.07
CA ASN A 74 -0.24 -1.12 15.93
C ASN A 74 1.07 -1.46 15.17
N GLY A 75 1.37 -0.70 14.11
CA GLY A 75 2.67 -0.77 13.45
C GLY A 75 3.79 -0.28 14.37
N ASN A 76 4.80 -1.12 14.58
CA ASN A 76 6.00 -0.79 15.32
C ASN A 76 7.07 -0.28 14.32
N TYR A 77 7.30 1.03 14.30
CA TYR A 77 8.23 1.65 13.36
C TYR A 77 9.71 1.36 13.67
N TYR A 78 10.03 0.86 14.88
CA TYR A 78 11.40 0.50 15.24
C TYR A 78 11.79 -0.87 14.67
N GLU A 79 10.85 -1.82 14.66
CA GLU A 79 11.11 -3.20 14.23
C GLU A 79 10.51 -3.53 12.85
N GLY A 80 9.64 -2.66 12.31
CA GLY A 80 8.98 -2.87 11.02
C GLY A 80 7.93 -3.98 11.07
N THR A 81 7.29 -4.17 12.22
CA THR A 81 6.33 -5.24 12.51
C THR A 81 4.93 -4.67 12.77
N ILE A 82 3.91 -5.51 12.59
CA ILE A 82 2.55 -5.25 13.07
C ILE A 82 2.34 -6.13 14.30
N GLU A 83 2.07 -5.52 15.45
CA GLU A 83 2.04 -6.22 16.73
C GLU A 83 0.69 -6.07 17.42
N ASN A 84 0.15 -7.16 17.97
CA ASN A 84 -1.10 -7.13 18.75
C ASN A 84 -2.25 -6.38 18.05
N ALA A 85 -2.35 -6.45 16.71
CA ALA A 85 -3.35 -5.69 15.96
C ALA A 85 -4.75 -6.31 16.20
N PRO A 86 -5.63 -5.67 16.98
CA PRO A 86 -6.91 -6.28 17.37
C PRO A 86 -7.92 -6.34 16.23
N ASN A 87 -7.62 -5.67 15.13
CA ASN A 87 -8.51 -5.35 14.03
C ASN A 87 -7.96 -5.79 12.65
N LEU A 88 -6.93 -6.63 12.63
CA LEU A 88 -6.27 -7.19 11.44
C LEU A 88 -6.21 -8.72 11.50
#